data_AF-A0A958QKL7-F1
#
_entry.id   AF-A0A958QKL7-F1
#
_cell.length_a   1.000
_cell.length_b   1.000
_cell.length_c   1.000
_cell.angle_alpha   90.00
_cell.angle_beta   90.00
_cell.angle_gamma   90.00
#
_symmetry.space_group_name_H-M   'P 1'
#
loop_
_entity.id
_entity.type
_entity.pdbx_description
1 polymer ?
#
loop_
_entity_poly.entity_id
_entity_poly.type
_entity_poly.pdbx_seq_one_letter_code
_entity_poly.pdbx_strand_id
1 'polypeptide(L)'
;MKKQNLILGLMVLCLSGCLVTRQAVRDTVKSEPLSPEQQRRANAEVRLQETDEQLRMMYGRIESVENRVNILAADKTGSSIEELNARKDLNDKLKIYEEAITKLESQYLALAQKVEGLALAGSSSSRSDKPSANKSSYQIAEEDFSRKKWKEAIVSFEKYRSMNPTGRHYHEATYKIGYAFHELGMKTEAKAFYAEVVEKFPRSDWAKKARARMKALK
;
A
#
# COMPACT_ATOMS: atom_id res chain seq x y z
N MET A 1 -33.58 -111.17 -30.39
CA MET A 1 -32.50 -110.15 -30.30
C MET A 1 -32.18 -109.62 -31.70
N LYS A 2 -32.71 -108.47 -32.15
CA LYS A 2 -32.32 -107.76 -33.41
C LYS A 2 -33.08 -106.44 -33.70
N LYS A 3 -33.74 -105.81 -32.71
CA LYS A 3 -34.52 -104.56 -32.92
C LYS A 3 -33.90 -103.29 -32.31
N GLN A 4 -32.77 -103.37 -31.59
CA GLN A 4 -32.16 -102.21 -30.94
C GLN A 4 -31.12 -101.46 -31.78
N ASN A 5 -30.61 -102.03 -32.88
CA ASN A 5 -29.52 -101.41 -33.66
C ASN A 5 -29.98 -100.63 -34.91
N LEU A 6 -31.27 -100.59 -35.23
CA LEU A 6 -31.78 -99.85 -36.40
C LEU A 6 -32.21 -98.41 -36.05
N ILE A 7 -32.46 -98.12 -34.78
CA ILE A 7 -32.93 -96.80 -34.32
C ILE A 7 -31.74 -95.82 -34.11
N LEU A 8 -30.52 -96.34 -33.96
CA LEU A 8 -29.34 -95.50 -33.72
C LEU A 8 -28.75 -94.86 -35.00
N GLY A 9 -29.11 -95.36 -36.19
CA GLY A 9 -28.63 -94.83 -37.47
C GLY A 9 -29.47 -93.69 -38.06
N LEU A 10 -30.75 -93.57 -37.68
CA LEU A 10 -31.67 -92.58 -38.26
C LEU A 10 -31.64 -91.22 -37.54
N MET A 11 -31.09 -91.18 -36.32
CA MET A 11 -31.08 -89.96 -35.50
C MET A 11 -29.91 -89.01 -35.82
N VAL A 12 -28.95 -89.44 -36.66
CA VAL A 12 -27.78 -88.63 -37.04
C VAL A 12 -28.01 -87.80 -38.31
N LEU A 13 -29.05 -88.10 -39.09
CA LEU A 13 -29.35 -87.40 -40.35
C LEU A 13 -30.31 -86.22 -40.22
N CYS A 14 -30.85 -85.94 -39.03
CA CYS A 14 -31.78 -84.83 -38.79
C CYS A 14 -31.14 -83.59 -38.12
N LEU A 15 -29.82 -83.58 -37.88
CA LEU A 15 -29.09 -82.41 -37.37
C LEU A 15 -28.48 -81.54 -38.48
N SER A 16 -28.65 -81.88 -39.75
CA SER A 16 -28.27 -81.04 -40.90
C SER A 16 -29.35 -79.99 -41.21
N GLY A 17 -29.90 -79.35 -40.18
CA GLY A 17 -30.84 -78.24 -40.28
C GLY A 17 -30.13 -76.90 -40.10
N CYS A 18 -29.84 -76.23 -41.22
CA CYS A 18 -29.66 -74.79 -41.37
C CYS A 18 -28.64 -74.07 -40.46
N LEU A 19 -27.35 -74.38 -40.60
CA LEU A 19 -26.29 -73.41 -40.29
C LEU A 19 -26.20 -72.38 -41.42
N VAL A 20 -27.06 -71.35 -41.36
CA VAL A 20 -26.80 -70.12 -42.11
C VAL A 20 -25.51 -69.54 -41.54
N THR A 21 -24.42 -69.68 -42.29
CA THR A 21 -23.12 -69.17 -41.87
C THR A 21 -23.21 -67.66 -41.61
N ARG A 22 -22.55 -67.19 -40.55
CA ARG A 22 -22.44 -65.77 -40.20
C ARG A 22 -21.90 -64.91 -41.35
N GLN A 23 -21.21 -65.55 -42.30
CA GLN A 23 -20.68 -64.96 -43.52
C GLN A 23 -21.76 -64.71 -44.58
N ALA A 24 -22.73 -65.63 -44.73
CA ALA A 24 -23.90 -65.43 -45.59
C ALA A 24 -24.81 -64.28 -45.10
N VAL A 25 -24.98 -64.13 -43.77
CA VAL A 25 -25.68 -62.97 -43.19
C VAL A 25 -24.88 -61.67 -43.36
N ARG A 26 -23.54 -61.74 -43.37
CA ARG A 26 -22.67 -60.58 -43.55
C ARG A 26 -22.67 -60.08 -45.00
N ASP A 27 -22.85 -60.98 -45.96
CA ASP A 27 -22.93 -60.64 -47.38
C ASP A 27 -24.34 -60.15 -47.78
N THR A 28 -25.41 -60.56 -47.11
CA THR A 28 -26.76 -59.97 -47.32
C THR A 28 -26.93 -58.60 -46.65
N VAL A 29 -26.10 -58.26 -45.65
CA VAL A 29 -26.13 -56.96 -44.94
C VAL A 29 -25.15 -55.95 -45.57
N LYS A 30 -24.57 -56.24 -46.75
CA LYS A 30 -23.83 -55.24 -47.51
C LYS A 30 -24.79 -54.24 -48.16
N SER A 31 -25.06 -53.19 -47.38
CA SER A 31 -25.55 -51.86 -47.77
C SER A 31 -26.82 -51.82 -48.62
N GLU A 32 -27.97 -52.14 -48.01
CA GLU A 32 -29.19 -51.45 -48.42
C GLU A 32 -29.05 -49.97 -48.03
N PRO A 33 -29.27 -49.02 -48.96
CA PRO A 33 -29.30 -47.61 -48.60
C PRO A 33 -30.43 -47.39 -47.60
N LEU A 34 -30.10 -46.76 -46.46
CA LEU A 34 -31.07 -46.37 -45.43
C LEU A 34 -32.26 -45.70 -46.11
N SER A 35 -33.48 -46.09 -45.74
CA SER A 35 -34.66 -45.42 -46.28
C SER A 35 -34.61 -43.92 -45.88
N PRO A 36 -35.12 -43.00 -46.71
CA PRO A 36 -35.08 -41.57 -46.41
C PRO A 36 -35.65 -41.21 -45.03
N GLU A 37 -36.60 -41.99 -44.53
CA GLU A 37 -37.16 -41.85 -43.18
C GLU A 37 -36.20 -42.29 -42.08
N GLN A 38 -35.49 -43.41 -42.26
CA GLN A 38 -34.49 -43.89 -41.29
C GLN A 38 -33.35 -42.89 -41.16
N GLN A 39 -32.90 -42.31 -42.28
CA GLN A 39 -31.84 -41.30 -42.26
C GLN A 39 -32.29 -39.99 -41.62
N ARG A 40 -33.55 -39.57 -41.82
CA ARG A 40 -34.13 -38.43 -41.10
C ARG A 40 -34.21 -38.66 -39.59
N ARG A 41 -34.59 -39.87 -39.16
CA ARG A 41 -34.63 -40.25 -37.74
C ARG A 41 -33.24 -40.25 -37.11
N ALA A 42 -32.25 -40.85 -37.77
CA ALA A 42 -30.87 -40.83 -37.31
C ALA A 42 -30.31 -39.40 -37.22
N ASN A 43 -30.56 -38.56 -38.22
CA ASN A 43 -30.14 -37.15 -38.20
C ASN A 43 -30.85 -36.34 -37.10
N ALA A 44 -32.11 -36.65 -36.78
CA ALA A 44 -32.82 -36.02 -35.68
C ALA A 44 -32.27 -36.45 -34.32
N GLU A 45 -31.90 -37.72 -34.16
CA GLU A 45 -31.32 -38.26 -32.94
C GLU A 45 -29.93 -37.67 -32.65
N VAL A 46 -29.09 -37.51 -33.68
CA VAL A 46 -27.80 -36.81 -33.56
C VAL A 46 -27.99 -35.35 -33.14
N ARG A 47 -28.97 -34.64 -33.71
CA ARG A 47 -29.28 -33.25 -33.31
C ARG A 47 -29.79 -33.17 -31.87
N LEU A 48 -30.59 -34.14 -31.43
CA LEU A 48 -31.07 -34.19 -30.05
C LEU A 48 -29.91 -34.39 -29.06
N GLN A 49 -28.97 -35.28 -29.40
CA GLN A 49 -27.74 -35.47 -28.61
C GLN A 49 -26.90 -34.19 -28.54
N GLU A 50 -26.75 -33.48 -29.66
CA GLU A 50 -26.04 -32.20 -29.70
C GLU A 50 -26.74 -31.13 -28.84
N THR A 51 -28.08 -31.07 -28.88
CA THR A 51 -28.84 -30.14 -28.03
C THR A 51 -28.74 -30.48 -26.55
N ASP A 52 -28.72 -31.76 -26.18
CA ASP A 52 -28.56 -32.20 -24.79
C ASP A 52 -27.17 -31.84 -24.25
N GLU A 53 -26.13 -31.96 -25.09
CA GLU A 53 -24.78 -31.54 -24.73
C GLU A 53 -24.69 -30.03 -24.56
N GLN A 54 -25.31 -29.25 -25.45
CA GLN A 54 -25.41 -27.79 -25.31
C GLN A 54 -26.18 -27.37 -24.06
N LEU A 55 -27.29 -28.05 -23.74
CA LEU A 55 -28.07 -27.81 -22.53
C LEU A 55 -27.23 -28.08 -21.28
N ARG A 56 -26.51 -29.21 -21.24
CA ARG A 56 -25.62 -29.54 -20.13
C ARG A 56 -24.51 -28.51 -19.94
N MET A 57 -23.91 -28.03 -21.04
CA MET A 57 -22.93 -26.95 -21.00
C MET A 57 -23.55 -25.63 -20.52
N MET A 58 -24.77 -25.31 -20.95
CA MET A 58 -25.49 -24.12 -20.48
C MET A 58 -25.75 -24.18 -18.98
N TYR A 59 -26.22 -25.31 -18.45
CA TYR A 59 -26.46 -25.46 -17.01
C TYR A 59 -25.18 -25.28 -16.19
N GLY A 60 -24.06 -25.87 -16.61
CA GLY A 60 -22.78 -25.66 -15.94
C GLY A 60 -22.30 -24.20 -15.98
N ARG A 61 -22.54 -23.51 -17.10
CA ARG A 61 -22.25 -22.07 -17.21
C ARG A 61 -23.16 -21.22 -16.32
N ILE A 62 -24.44 -21.56 -16.21
CA ILE A 62 -25.41 -20.87 -15.34
C ILE A 62 -24.97 -21.02 -13.89
N GLU A 63 -24.67 -22.24 -13.44
CA GLU A 63 -24.19 -22.50 -12.08
C GLU A 63 -22.88 -21.73 -11.77
N SER A 64 -21.94 -21.71 -12.73
CA SER A 64 -20.71 -20.92 -12.61
C SER A 64 -21.00 -19.41 -12.50
N VAL A 65 -21.95 -18.89 -13.28
CA VAL A 65 -22.37 -17.50 -13.22
C VAL A 65 -23.06 -17.18 -11.90
N GLU A 66 -23.96 -18.02 -11.42
CA GLU A 66 -24.65 -17.86 -10.13
C GLU A 66 -23.66 -17.82 -8.97
N ASN A 67 -22.69 -18.74 -8.96
CA ASN A 67 -21.63 -18.74 -7.95
C ASN A 67 -20.80 -17.44 -8.00
N ARG A 68 -20.40 -17.00 -9.20
CA ARG A 68 -19.68 -15.72 -9.36
C ARG A 68 -20.50 -14.52 -8.91
N VAL A 69 -21.80 -14.48 -9.18
CA VAL A 69 -22.70 -13.41 -8.75
C VAL A 69 -22.79 -13.37 -7.22
N ASN A 70 -22.90 -14.53 -6.56
CA ASN A 70 -22.95 -14.62 -5.11
C ASN A 70 -21.65 -14.12 -4.45
N ILE A 71 -20.49 -14.51 -4.99
CA ILE A 71 -19.18 -14.01 -4.51
C ILE A 71 -19.08 -12.50 -4.68
N LEU A 72 -19.43 -11.97 -5.87
CA LEU A 72 -19.39 -10.53 -6.13
C LEU A 72 -20.35 -9.72 -5.25
N ALA A 73 -21.51 -10.30 -4.89
CA ALA A 73 -22.45 -9.67 -3.97
C ALA A 73 -21.89 -9.62 -2.54
N ALA A 74 -21.19 -10.68 -2.09
CA ALA A 74 -20.54 -10.74 -0.78
C ALA A 74 -19.32 -9.80 -0.68
N ASP A 75 -18.49 -9.72 -1.74
CA ASP A 75 -17.33 -8.82 -1.77
C ASP A 75 -17.77 -7.35 -1.74
N LYS A 76 -18.83 -6.99 -2.46
CA LYS A 76 -19.36 -5.61 -2.46
C LYS A 76 -19.89 -5.19 -1.10
N THR A 77 -20.54 -6.08 -0.36
CA THR A 77 -21.06 -5.77 0.98
C THR A 77 -19.93 -5.68 2.01
N GLY A 78 -18.94 -6.58 1.94
CA GLY A 78 -17.74 -6.54 2.79
C GLY A 78 -16.90 -5.27 2.57
N SER A 79 -16.57 -4.96 1.32
CA SER A 79 -15.81 -3.75 0.94
C SER A 79 -16.50 -2.46 1.38
N SER A 80 -17.84 -2.40 1.24
CA SER A 80 -18.61 -1.21 1.63
C SER A 80 -18.63 -1.00 3.15
N ILE A 81 -18.65 -2.08 3.95
CA ILE A 81 -18.60 -1.98 5.42
C ILE A 81 -17.21 -1.55 5.89
N GLU A 82 -16.13 -2.08 5.30
CA GLU A 82 -14.76 -1.65 5.61
C GLU A 82 -14.52 -0.19 5.25
N GLU A 83 -15.00 0.26 4.08
CA GLU A 83 -14.95 1.66 3.68
C GLU A 83 -15.71 2.58 4.65
N LEU A 84 -16.90 2.17 5.10
CA LEU A 84 -17.70 2.91 6.07
C LEU A 84 -16.98 3.02 7.43
N ASN A 85 -16.39 1.92 7.91
CA ASN A 85 -15.63 1.92 9.16
C ASN A 85 -14.36 2.78 9.06
N ALA A 86 -13.63 2.70 7.94
CA ALA A 86 -12.46 3.53 7.68
C ALA A 86 -12.83 5.03 7.61
N ARG A 87 -13.94 5.38 6.96
CA ARG A 87 -14.44 6.77 6.94
C ARG A 87 -14.84 7.25 8.33
N LYS A 88 -15.43 6.39 9.15
CA LYS A 88 -15.78 6.72 10.54
C LYS A 88 -14.53 6.97 11.39
N ASP A 89 -13.54 6.06 11.35
CA ASP A 89 -12.26 6.23 12.06
C ASP A 89 -11.53 7.51 11.63
N LEU A 90 -11.55 7.82 10.33
CA LEU A 90 -11.00 9.07 9.81
C LEU A 90 -11.73 10.30 10.37
N ASN A 91 -13.06 10.26 10.44
CA ASN A 91 -13.86 11.36 10.98
C ASN A 91 -13.62 11.56 12.49
N ASP A 92 -13.48 10.48 13.26
CA ASP A 92 -13.17 10.54 14.69
C ASP A 92 -11.78 11.16 14.92
N LYS A 93 -10.79 10.79 14.08
CA LYS A 93 -9.46 11.42 14.09
C LYS A 93 -9.52 12.90 13.74
N LEU A 94 -10.28 13.29 12.72
CA LEU A 94 -10.45 14.69 12.33
C LEU A 94 -11.00 15.53 13.49
N LYS A 95 -12.01 15.01 14.20
CA LYS A 95 -12.56 15.68 15.38
C LYS A 95 -11.52 15.89 16.48
N ILE A 96 -10.70 14.89 16.78
CA ILE A 96 -9.61 15.02 17.76
C ILE A 96 -8.60 16.08 17.32
N TYR A 97 -8.27 16.13 16.03
CA TYR A 97 -7.38 17.16 15.50
C TYR A 97 -7.99 18.57 15.57
N GLU A 98 -9.28 18.73 15.28
CA GLU A 98 -9.98 20.02 15.43
C GLU A 98 -9.96 20.49 16.88
N GLU A 99 -10.20 19.61 17.85
CA GLU A 99 -10.11 19.93 19.28
C GLU A 99 -8.68 20.30 19.71
N ALA A 100 -7.66 19.60 19.17
CA ALA A 100 -6.26 19.93 19.44
C ALA A 100 -5.85 21.29 18.85
N ILE A 101 -6.30 21.60 17.63
CA ILE A 101 -6.03 22.87 16.96
C ILE A 101 -6.69 24.04 17.71
N THR A 102 -7.97 23.93 18.06
CA THR A 102 -8.67 24.98 18.82
C THR A 102 -8.03 25.24 20.18
N LYS A 103 -7.58 24.17 20.87
CA LYS A 103 -6.79 24.32 22.10
C LYS A 103 -5.48 25.05 21.85
N LEU A 104 -4.76 24.71 20.79
CA LEU A 104 -3.51 25.37 20.42
C LEU A 104 -3.72 26.85 20.08
N GLU A 105 -4.77 27.18 19.33
CA GLU A 105 -5.17 28.55 19.00
C GLU A 105 -5.45 29.36 20.27
N SER A 106 -6.19 28.78 21.24
CA SER A 106 -6.45 29.45 22.52
C SER A 106 -5.15 29.74 23.30
N GLN A 107 -4.20 28.79 23.28
CA GLN A 107 -2.90 28.95 23.93
C GLN A 107 -2.04 30.00 23.22
N TYR A 108 -2.06 30.04 21.88
CA TYR A 108 -1.36 31.04 21.10
C TYR A 108 -1.89 32.45 21.37
N LEU A 109 -3.21 32.64 21.40
CA LEU A 109 -3.83 33.92 21.75
C LEU A 109 -3.50 34.37 23.17
N ALA A 110 -3.57 33.46 24.15
CA ALA A 110 -3.18 33.76 25.52
C ALA A 110 -1.69 34.11 25.67
N LEU A 111 -0.81 33.46 24.90
CA LEU A 111 0.60 33.78 24.86
C LEU A 111 0.85 35.14 24.19
N ALA A 112 0.16 35.43 23.08
CA ALA A 112 0.25 36.70 22.37
C ALA A 112 -0.15 37.87 23.27
N GLN A 113 -1.26 37.75 24.01
CA GLN A 113 -1.69 38.76 24.99
C GLN A 113 -0.68 38.94 26.13
N LYS A 114 -0.05 37.86 26.60
CA LYS A 114 1.01 37.96 27.61
C LYS A 114 2.23 38.71 27.06
N VAL A 115 2.63 38.44 25.82
CA VAL A 115 3.75 39.14 25.18
C VAL A 115 3.42 40.62 24.97
N GLU A 116 2.21 40.94 24.54
CA GLU A 116 1.75 42.32 24.38
C GLU A 116 1.67 43.06 25.73
N GLY A 117 1.13 42.40 26.76
CA GLY A 117 1.12 42.94 28.13
C GLY A 117 2.51 43.16 28.69
N LEU A 118 3.48 42.29 28.38
CA LEU A 118 4.89 42.47 28.73
C LEU A 118 5.54 43.61 27.92
N ALA A 119 5.15 43.82 26.66
CA ALA A 119 5.62 44.95 25.86
C ALA A 119 5.09 46.30 26.40
N LEU A 120 3.82 46.34 26.83
CA LEU A 120 3.21 47.51 27.46
C LEU A 120 3.76 47.78 28.87
N ALA A 121 4.00 46.73 29.67
CA ALA A 121 4.65 46.85 30.97
C ALA A 121 6.14 47.23 30.86
N GLY A 122 6.80 46.88 29.75
CA GLY A 122 8.15 47.33 29.43
C GLY A 122 8.25 48.81 29.04
N SER A 123 7.13 49.44 28.68
CA SER A 123 7.09 50.85 28.24
C SER A 123 7.01 51.87 29.39
N SER A 124 6.76 51.46 30.63
CA SER A 124 6.72 52.34 31.81
C SER A 124 8.05 52.39 32.59
N SER A 125 9.09 51.69 32.13
CA SER A 125 10.45 51.82 32.65
C SER A 125 11.34 52.56 31.64
N SER A 126 10.93 53.79 31.31
CA SER A 126 11.88 54.81 30.87
C SER A 126 12.69 55.27 32.10
N ARG A 127 13.73 54.50 32.45
CA ARG A 127 14.89 55.03 33.17
C ARG A 127 16.08 55.01 32.23
N SER A 128 16.41 56.22 31.79
CA SER A 128 17.69 56.62 31.22
C SER A 128 18.86 56.10 32.07
N ASP A 129 19.71 55.24 31.52
CA ASP A 129 21.06 54.98 32.03
C ASP A 129 21.98 54.42 30.94
N LYS A 130 22.59 55.31 30.14
CA LYS A 130 23.70 55.06 29.17
C LYS A 130 23.42 53.96 28.10
N PRO A 131 24.14 53.91 26.97
CA PRO A 131 24.02 52.78 26.05
C PRO A 131 24.67 51.56 26.71
N SER A 132 23.94 50.86 27.59
CA SER A 132 24.32 49.51 27.98
C SER A 132 24.33 48.69 26.69
N ALA A 133 25.44 48.02 26.43
CA ALA A 133 25.64 47.21 25.25
C ALA A 133 24.49 46.21 25.13
N ASN A 134 23.50 46.49 24.27
CA ASN A 134 22.46 45.54 23.90
C ASN A 134 23.18 44.32 23.35
N LYS A 135 23.28 43.26 24.17
CA LYS A 135 24.00 42.04 23.77
C LYS A 135 23.37 41.54 22.48
N SER A 136 24.17 41.46 21.42
CA SER A 136 23.71 40.94 20.14
C SER A 136 23.12 39.53 20.35
N SER A 137 22.12 39.13 19.55
CA SER A 137 21.59 37.76 19.61
C SER A 137 22.68 36.70 19.49
N TYR A 138 23.78 37.02 18.79
CA TYR A 138 24.98 36.20 18.76
C TYR A 138 25.67 36.08 20.13
N GLN A 139 25.85 37.19 20.86
CA GLN A 139 26.48 37.18 22.18
C GLN A 139 25.65 36.42 23.21
N ILE A 140 24.32 36.52 23.13
CA ILE A 140 23.41 35.71 23.97
C ILE A 140 23.59 34.23 23.66
N ALA A 141 23.62 33.88 22.37
CA ALA A 141 23.85 32.50 21.93
C ALA A 141 25.21 31.95 22.39
N GLU A 142 26.28 32.75 22.35
CA GLU A 142 27.59 32.39 22.89
C GLU A 142 27.56 32.15 24.40
N GLU A 143 26.81 32.97 25.14
CA GLU A 143 26.65 32.83 26.59
C GLU A 143 25.91 31.52 26.93
N ASP A 144 24.86 31.18 26.17
CA ASP A 144 24.12 29.94 26.37
C ASP A 144 24.92 28.71 25.92
N PHE A 145 25.68 28.84 24.83
CA PHE A 145 26.58 27.81 24.33
C PHE A 145 27.72 27.52 25.33
N SER A 146 28.32 28.55 25.93
CA SER A 146 29.35 28.38 26.96
C SER A 146 28.80 27.77 28.25
N ARG A 147 27.52 28.04 28.57
CA ARG A 147 26.78 27.40 29.67
C ARG A 147 26.28 25.99 29.34
N LYS A 148 26.61 25.43 28.17
CA LYS A 148 26.15 24.11 27.68
C LYS A 148 24.63 23.98 27.60
N LYS A 149 23.92 25.10 27.52
CA LYS A 149 22.47 25.16 27.32
C LYS A 149 22.18 25.02 25.82
N TRP A 150 22.34 23.79 25.31
CA TRP A 150 22.37 23.54 23.88
C TRP A 150 21.08 23.94 23.17
N LYS A 151 19.92 23.67 23.77
CA LYS A 151 18.61 23.97 23.17
C LYS A 151 18.39 25.48 23.04
N GLU A 152 18.70 26.21 24.11
CA GLU A 152 18.59 27.66 24.19
C GLU A 152 19.60 28.35 23.26
N ALA A 153 20.83 27.83 23.21
CA ALA A 153 21.86 28.31 22.30
C ALA A 153 21.43 28.16 20.82
N ILE A 154 20.83 27.03 20.45
CA ILE A 154 20.31 26.82 19.09
C ILE A 154 19.28 27.89 18.73
N VAL A 155 18.30 28.15 19.61
CA VAL A 155 17.26 29.17 19.39
C VAL A 155 17.87 30.56 19.21
N SER A 156 18.83 30.92 20.06
CA SER A 156 19.50 32.22 20.00
C SER A 156 20.38 32.37 18.74
N PHE A 157 21.09 31.33 18.32
CA PHE A 157 21.86 31.34 17.07
C PHE A 157 20.95 31.39 15.84
N GLU A 158 19.82 30.69 15.84
CA GLU A 158 18.82 30.76 14.76
C GLU A 158 18.25 32.17 14.63
N LYS A 159 17.91 32.81 15.76
CA LYS A 159 17.48 34.20 15.78
C LYS A 159 18.56 35.14 15.21
N TYR A 160 19.83 34.91 15.53
CA TYR A 160 20.92 35.67 14.94
C TYR A 160 20.99 35.47 13.41
N ARG A 161 20.88 34.23 12.93
CA ARG A 161 20.90 33.89 11.50
C ARG A 161 19.75 34.50 10.72
N SER A 162 18.54 34.52 11.28
CA SER A 162 17.35 35.11 10.63
C SER A 162 17.46 36.64 10.54
N MET A 163 17.97 37.28 11.58
CA MET A 163 18.18 38.73 11.60
C MET A 163 19.42 39.16 10.80
N ASN A 164 20.40 38.28 10.59
CA ASN A 164 21.65 38.59 9.91
C ASN A 164 22.02 37.53 8.84
N PRO A 165 21.26 37.39 7.74
CA PRO A 165 21.49 36.35 6.74
C PRO A 165 22.84 36.44 6.02
N THR A 166 23.38 37.66 5.89
CA THR A 166 24.70 37.96 5.29
C THR A 166 25.74 38.35 6.34
N GLY A 167 25.44 38.12 7.62
CA GLY A 167 26.30 38.49 8.74
C GLY A 167 27.62 37.73 8.73
N ARG A 168 28.70 38.39 9.18
CA ARG A 168 30.03 37.78 9.29
C ARG A 168 30.05 36.53 10.18
N HIS A 169 29.20 36.45 11.20
CA HIS A 169 29.15 35.28 12.08
C HIS A 169 28.12 34.25 11.64
N TYR A 170 27.47 34.40 10.48
CA TYR A 170 26.43 33.46 10.04
C TYR A 170 26.99 32.03 9.91
N HIS A 171 28.16 31.89 9.26
CA HIS A 171 28.82 30.59 9.11
C HIS A 171 29.29 29.99 10.44
N GLU A 172 29.62 30.84 11.42
CA GLU A 172 30.06 30.42 12.75
C GLU A 172 28.88 29.95 13.59
N ALA A 173 27.80 30.73 13.60
CA ALA A 173 26.54 30.38 14.25
C ALA A 173 25.97 29.06 13.69
N THR A 174 25.97 28.90 12.37
CA THR A 174 25.48 27.65 11.73
C THR A 174 26.32 26.43 12.13
N TYR A 175 27.64 26.58 12.23
CA TYR A 175 28.50 25.51 12.75
C TYR A 175 28.23 25.20 14.23
N LYS A 176 28.06 26.23 15.07
CA LYS A 176 27.79 26.07 16.50
C LYS A 176 26.40 25.46 16.76
N ILE A 177 25.41 25.74 15.93
CA ILE A 177 24.11 25.03 15.93
C ILE A 177 24.33 23.54 15.67
N GLY A 178 25.07 23.18 14.62
CA GLY A 178 25.39 21.78 14.33
C GLY A 178 26.13 21.09 15.49
N TYR A 179 27.02 21.82 16.16
CA TYR A 179 27.70 21.34 17.38
C TYR A 179 26.72 21.10 18.54
N ALA A 180 25.81 22.04 18.81
CA ALA A 180 24.82 21.89 19.85
C ALA A 180 23.87 20.69 19.57
N PHE A 181 23.46 20.47 18.32
CA PHE A 181 22.69 19.27 17.94
C PHE A 181 23.48 17.98 18.17
N HIS A 182 24.78 17.98 17.88
CA HIS A 182 25.63 16.82 18.15
C HIS A 182 25.69 16.48 19.64
N GLU A 183 25.87 17.48 20.50
CA GLU A 183 25.89 17.31 21.96
C GLU A 183 24.54 16.85 22.52
N LEU A 184 23.43 17.18 21.84
CA LEU A 184 22.09 16.68 22.15
C LEU A 184 21.83 15.24 21.66
N GLY A 185 22.80 14.60 21.01
CA GLY A 185 22.64 13.26 20.42
C GLY A 185 21.93 13.22 19.07
N MET A 186 21.52 14.38 18.55
CA MET A 186 20.81 14.56 17.28
C MET A 186 21.82 14.61 16.11
N LYS A 187 22.46 13.47 15.85
CA LYS A 187 23.57 13.35 14.88
C LYS A 187 23.13 13.66 13.44
N THR A 188 21.90 13.28 13.08
CA THR A 188 21.31 13.50 11.76
C THR A 188 21.16 15.00 11.45
N GLU A 189 20.61 15.73 12.40
CA GLU A 189 20.39 17.18 12.34
C GLU A 189 21.73 17.92 12.39
N ALA A 190 22.63 17.51 13.27
CA ALA A 190 23.99 18.05 13.34
C ALA A 190 24.70 17.99 11.97
N LYS A 191 24.58 16.86 11.27
CA LYS A 191 25.18 16.66 9.94
C LYS A 191 24.57 17.58 8.89
N ALA A 192 23.26 17.84 8.95
CA ALA A 192 22.59 18.77 8.04
C ALA A 192 23.14 20.20 8.18
N PHE A 193 23.26 20.70 9.42
CA PHE A 193 23.83 22.04 9.66
C PHE A 193 25.31 22.12 9.29
N TYR A 194 26.09 21.07 9.53
CA TYR A 194 27.47 21.03 9.06
C TYR A 194 27.57 21.04 7.54
N ALA A 195 26.72 20.29 6.83
CA ALA A 195 26.67 20.30 5.37
C ALA A 195 26.33 21.70 4.84
N GLU A 196 25.38 22.40 5.47
CA GLU A 196 25.02 23.77 5.09
C GLU A 196 26.23 24.73 5.16
N VAL A 197 27.06 24.65 6.21
CA VAL A 197 28.27 25.48 6.33
C VAL A 197 29.26 25.17 5.20
N VAL A 198 29.41 23.90 4.83
CA VAL A 198 30.33 23.47 3.79
C VAL A 198 29.86 23.90 2.41
N GLU A 199 28.55 23.87 2.17
CA GLU A 199 27.93 24.23 0.90
C GLU A 199 27.90 25.75 0.70
N LYS A 200 27.42 26.50 1.70
CA LYS A 200 27.29 27.97 1.60
C LYS A 200 28.60 28.71 1.82
N PHE A 201 29.51 28.17 2.64
CA PHE A 201 30.76 28.84 3.02
C PHE A 201 32.00 27.95 2.85
N PRO A 202 32.24 27.36 1.65
CA PRO A 202 33.24 26.30 1.44
C PRO A 202 34.69 26.70 1.76
N ARG A 203 34.99 28.01 1.67
CA ARG A 203 36.32 28.59 1.93
C ARG A 203 36.54 29.00 3.39
N SER A 204 35.50 28.98 4.23
CA SER A 204 35.62 29.36 5.64
C SER A 204 36.36 28.30 6.46
N ASP A 205 37.02 28.71 7.54
CA ASP A 205 37.63 27.75 8.48
C ASP A 205 36.58 26.90 9.20
N TRP A 206 35.37 27.43 9.37
CA TRP A 206 34.23 26.69 9.89
C TRP A 206 33.78 25.56 8.96
N ALA A 207 33.86 25.73 7.64
CA ALA A 207 33.61 24.64 6.69
C ALA A 207 34.67 23.53 6.78
N LYS A 208 35.94 23.86 7.02
CA LYS A 208 36.98 22.85 7.28
C LYS A 208 36.66 22.04 8.55
N LYS A 209 36.30 22.72 9.64
CA LYS A 209 35.88 22.08 10.90
C LYS A 209 34.61 21.24 10.73
N ALA A 210 33.61 21.76 10.02
CA ALA A 210 32.35 21.08 9.71
C ALA A 210 32.61 19.76 8.94
N ARG A 211 33.43 19.79 7.89
CA ARG A 211 33.84 18.58 7.14
C ARG A 211 34.49 17.53 8.04
N ALA A 212 35.38 17.94 8.95
CA ALA A 212 36.03 17.03 9.87
C ALA A 212 35.01 16.39 10.83
N ARG A 213 34.10 17.19 11.41
CA ARG A 213 33.05 16.70 12.31
C ARG A 213 32.07 15.77 11.59
N MET A 214 31.62 16.10 10.39
CA MET A 214 30.74 15.23 9.59
C MET A 214 31.35 13.86 9.32
N LYS A 215 32.66 13.76 9.11
CA LYS A 215 33.36 12.48 8.92
C LYS A 215 33.46 11.67 10.21
N ALA A 216 33.55 12.34 11.35
CA ALA A 216 33.57 11.71 12.67
C ALA A 216 32.19 11.21 13.11
N LEU A 217 31.12 11.82 12.60
CA LEU A 217 29.74 11.37 12.75
C LEU A 217 29.46 10.21 11.79
N LYS A 218 29.86 9.00 12.20
CA LYS A 218 29.39 7.74 11.60
C LYS A 218 28.13 7.24 12.32
#